data_AF-A0A7C4TWL6-F1
#
_entry.id   AF-A0A7C4TWL6-F1
#
_cell.length_a   1.000
_cell.length_b   1.000
_cell.length_c   1.000
_cell.angle_alpha   90.00
_cell.angle_beta   90.00
_cell.angle_gamma   90.00
#
_symmetry.space_group_name_H-M   'P 1'
#
loop_
_entity.id
_entity.type
_entity.pdbx_description
1 polymer ?
#
loop_
_entity_poly.entity_id
_entity_poly.type
_entity_poly.pdbx_seq_one_letter_code
_entity_poly.pdbx_strand_id
1 'polypeptide(L)'
;MRNTAIPAAILVASLALAAPSFAGMQQDLADCPDPNRPTSAAACTRILVSGRLPKSQHYIAYFNRGWAYRQAGDLARARADFEATLKLNPRYAWAFYSRALIERDENAPDKAIADLERALEIDSKFAAAHAVMGELLETRGELARARVHYQRSLAVPPKGIDARSSQARARKRLEALDRQVDASATGTQGSANVRVLSATEKGPAASEAAPAPAAGPDCRRFVPAAGFTISVDCPK
;
A
#
# COMPACT_ATOMS: atom_id res chain seq x y z
N MET A 1 -16.32 77.03 30.63
CA MET A 1 -16.09 76.69 29.21
C MET A 1 -15.08 75.55 29.17
N ARG A 2 -15.53 74.31 28.97
CA ARG A 2 -14.68 73.10 29.01
C ARG A 2 -14.18 72.80 27.60
N ASN A 3 -12.86 72.80 27.45
CA ASN A 3 -12.12 72.55 26.22
C ASN A 3 -12.06 71.03 25.98
N THR A 4 -12.73 70.54 24.95
CA THR A 4 -12.73 69.11 24.56
C THR A 4 -11.61 68.87 23.55
N ALA A 5 -10.46 68.34 24.01
CA ALA A 5 -9.44 67.78 23.13
C ALA A 5 -9.69 66.27 23.00
N ILE A 6 -10.11 65.85 21.80
CA ILE A 6 -10.30 64.45 21.43
C ILE A 6 -8.94 63.91 20.96
N PRO A 7 -8.35 62.87 21.57
CA PRO A 7 -7.11 62.30 21.05
C PRO A 7 -7.43 61.45 19.82
N ALA A 8 -6.69 61.71 18.74
CA ALA A 8 -6.74 60.94 17.50
C ALA A 8 -6.22 59.51 17.75
N ALA A 9 -7.14 58.54 17.78
CA ALA A 9 -6.79 57.13 17.80
C ALA A 9 -6.29 56.71 16.42
N ILE A 10 -4.99 56.47 16.30
CA ILE A 10 -4.36 55.89 15.11
C ILE A 10 -4.72 54.40 15.08
N LEU A 11 -5.72 54.05 14.26
CA LEU A 11 -6.04 52.67 13.89
C LEU A 11 -4.94 52.15 12.96
N VAL A 12 -3.92 51.51 13.53
CA VAL A 12 -2.99 50.68 12.75
C VAL A 12 -3.73 49.39 12.41
N ALA A 13 -4.39 49.37 11.25
CA ALA A 13 -4.94 48.15 10.67
C ALA A 13 -3.78 47.25 10.23
N SER A 14 -3.36 46.37 11.13
CA SER A 14 -2.38 45.32 10.85
C SER A 14 -2.94 44.39 9.78
N LEU A 15 -2.54 44.62 8.53
CA LEU A 15 -2.81 43.72 7.43
C LEU A 15 -2.03 42.43 7.68
N ALA A 16 -2.68 41.46 8.34
CA ALA A 16 -2.13 40.13 8.52
C ALA A 16 -2.07 39.46 7.14
N LEU A 17 -0.93 39.62 6.46
CA LEU A 17 -0.57 38.75 5.35
C LEU A 17 -0.72 37.31 5.85
N ALA A 18 -1.65 36.58 5.25
CA ALA A 18 -1.95 35.19 5.58
C ALA A 18 -0.76 34.32 5.19
N ALA A 19 0.33 34.38 5.95
CA ALA A 19 1.31 33.32 5.96
C ALA A 19 0.55 32.05 6.32
N PRO A 20 0.65 30.97 5.53
CA PRO A 20 -0.02 29.72 5.87
C PRO A 20 0.40 29.34 7.27
N SER A 21 -0.57 29.34 8.18
CA SER A 21 -0.30 29.12 9.60
C SER A 21 0.36 27.77 9.77
N PHE A 22 1.29 27.66 10.72
CA PHE A 22 1.88 26.38 11.11
C PHE A 22 0.79 25.34 11.41
N ALA A 23 -0.36 25.80 11.95
CA ALA A 23 -1.55 24.99 12.18
C ALA A 23 -2.14 24.38 10.89
N GLY A 24 -2.26 25.15 9.80
CA GLY A 24 -2.77 24.62 8.53
C GLY A 24 -1.85 23.56 7.92
N MET A 25 -0.53 23.70 8.10
CA MET A 25 0.44 22.69 7.64
C MET A 25 0.38 21.40 8.47
N GLN A 26 0.28 21.54 9.79
CA GLN A 26 0.16 20.39 10.68
C GLN A 26 -1.11 19.58 10.34
N GLN A 27 -2.19 20.27 9.97
CA GLN A 27 -3.41 19.66 9.50
C GLN A 27 -3.21 18.92 8.16
N ASP A 28 -2.54 19.54 7.18
CA ASP A 28 -2.28 18.89 5.89
C ASP A 28 -1.48 17.59 6.03
N LEU A 29 -0.47 17.59 6.91
CA LEU A 29 0.35 16.41 7.21
C LEU A 29 -0.46 15.29 7.90
N ALA A 30 -1.52 15.65 8.64
CA ALA A 30 -2.41 14.69 9.27
C ALA A 30 -3.53 14.21 8.34
N ASP A 31 -3.98 15.04 7.40
CA ASP A 31 -5.08 14.76 6.48
C ASP A 31 -4.63 13.95 5.25
N CYS A 32 -3.44 14.25 4.71
CA CYS A 32 -2.96 13.59 3.50
C CYS A 32 -2.85 12.05 3.64
N PRO A 33 -2.32 11.49 4.74
CA PRO A 33 -2.22 10.03 4.89
C PRO A 33 -3.55 9.31 5.17
N ASP A 34 -4.65 10.03 5.41
CA ASP A 34 -5.95 9.42 5.74
C ASP A 34 -6.80 9.25 4.45
N PRO A 35 -6.95 8.03 3.91
CA PRO A 35 -7.72 7.79 2.68
C PRO A 35 -9.18 8.21 2.75
N ASN A 36 -9.74 8.21 3.96
CA ASN A 36 -11.17 8.29 4.18
C ASN A 36 -11.62 9.75 4.32
N ARG A 37 -10.67 10.68 4.43
CA ARG A 37 -11.00 12.10 4.48
C ARG A 37 -11.26 12.64 3.08
N PRO A 38 -12.39 13.33 2.87
CA PRO A 38 -12.65 14.06 1.63
C PRO A 38 -11.56 15.07 1.28
N THR A 39 -10.86 15.59 2.29
CA THR A 39 -9.78 16.58 2.14
C THR A 39 -8.42 15.97 1.79
N SER A 40 -8.27 14.65 1.83
CA SER A 40 -6.97 13.97 1.68
C SER A 40 -6.24 14.37 0.41
N ALA A 41 -6.91 14.29 -0.75
CA ALA A 41 -6.30 14.64 -2.02
C ALA A 41 -5.87 16.12 -2.10
N ALA A 42 -6.66 17.01 -1.51
CA ALA A 42 -6.34 18.44 -1.44
C ALA A 42 -5.16 18.72 -0.50
N ALA A 43 -5.11 18.05 0.65
CA ALA A 43 -4.00 18.14 1.61
C ALA A 43 -2.68 17.66 0.99
N CYS A 44 -2.68 16.50 0.34
CA CYS A 44 -1.49 16.00 -0.37
C CYS A 44 -1.05 16.94 -1.50
N THR A 45 -2.01 17.56 -2.21
CA THR A 45 -1.69 18.55 -3.25
C THR A 45 -0.97 19.77 -2.67
N ARG A 46 -1.45 20.31 -1.54
CA ARG A 46 -0.79 21.42 -0.83
C ARG A 46 0.62 21.04 -0.39
N ILE A 47 0.81 19.83 0.14
CA ILE A 47 2.13 19.32 0.52
C ILE A 47 3.09 19.31 -0.69
N LEU A 48 2.66 18.75 -1.82
CA LEU A 48 3.48 18.60 -3.03
C LEU A 48 3.96 19.94 -3.62
N VAL A 49 3.16 21.00 -3.50
CA VAL A 49 3.51 22.34 -4.01
C VAL A 49 4.17 23.24 -2.97
N SER A 50 4.10 22.89 -1.68
CA SER A 50 4.64 23.73 -0.59
C SER A 50 6.16 23.85 -0.60
N GLY A 51 6.87 22.94 -1.27
CA GLY A 51 8.34 22.85 -1.25
C GLY A 51 8.94 22.48 0.10
N ARG A 52 8.11 22.13 1.10
CA ARG A 52 8.55 21.86 2.48
C ARG A 52 8.96 20.42 2.74
N LEU A 53 8.46 19.48 1.95
CA LEU A 53 9.01 18.13 1.93
C LEU A 53 10.20 18.08 0.96
N PRO A 54 11.26 17.33 1.28
CA PRO A 54 12.30 17.07 0.31
C PRO A 54 11.69 16.29 -0.86
N LYS A 55 12.13 16.57 -2.09
CA LYS A 55 11.63 15.89 -3.30
C LYS A 55 11.71 14.36 -3.21
N SER A 56 12.70 13.85 -2.47
CA SER A 56 12.87 12.41 -2.18
C SER A 56 11.72 11.79 -1.38
N GLN A 57 10.88 12.58 -0.71
CA GLN A 57 9.72 12.13 0.07
C GLN A 57 8.39 12.43 -0.63
N HIS A 58 8.40 13.10 -1.79
CA HIS A 58 7.17 13.40 -2.53
C HIS A 58 6.43 12.13 -2.96
N TYR A 59 7.11 11.00 -3.12
CA TYR A 59 6.47 9.73 -3.49
C TYR A 59 5.37 9.32 -2.52
N ILE A 60 5.50 9.61 -1.21
CA ILE A 60 4.48 9.30 -0.20
C ILE A 60 3.22 10.15 -0.43
N ALA A 61 3.41 11.45 -0.69
CA ALA A 61 2.30 12.37 -0.94
C ALA A 61 1.60 12.05 -2.27
N TYR A 62 2.35 11.69 -3.31
CA TYR A 62 1.77 11.17 -4.56
C TYR A 62 0.98 9.89 -4.31
N PHE A 63 1.54 8.91 -3.60
CA PHE A 63 0.85 7.65 -3.31
C PHE A 63 -0.47 7.87 -2.55
N ASN A 64 -0.43 8.65 -1.47
CA ASN A 64 -1.61 8.94 -0.67
C ASN A 64 -2.69 9.67 -1.46
N ARG A 65 -2.29 10.65 -2.29
CA ARG A 65 -3.22 11.36 -3.17
C ARG A 65 -3.83 10.43 -4.22
N GLY A 66 -3.01 9.57 -4.82
CA GLY A 66 -3.46 8.58 -5.79
C GLY A 66 -4.46 7.60 -5.18
N TRP A 67 -4.22 7.17 -3.93
CA TRP A 67 -5.16 6.35 -3.19
C TRP A 67 -6.47 7.07 -2.90
N ALA A 68 -6.44 8.34 -2.48
CA ALA A 68 -7.65 9.15 -2.31
C ALA A 68 -8.44 9.31 -3.63
N TYR A 69 -7.76 9.51 -4.76
CA TYR A 69 -8.41 9.54 -6.08
C TYR A 69 -9.05 8.21 -6.45
N ARG A 70 -8.38 7.07 -6.16
CA ARG A 70 -8.95 5.74 -6.38
C ARG A 70 -10.23 5.54 -5.57
N GLN A 71 -10.23 5.94 -4.30
CA GLN A 71 -11.42 5.85 -3.44
C GLN A 71 -12.57 6.75 -3.95
N ALA A 72 -12.25 7.88 -4.56
CA ALA A 72 -13.20 8.77 -5.22
C ALA A 72 -13.65 8.28 -6.61
N GLY A 73 -13.10 7.18 -7.12
CA GLY A 73 -13.40 6.63 -8.45
C GLY A 73 -12.66 7.31 -9.60
N ASP A 74 -11.77 8.27 -9.33
CA ASP A 74 -10.95 8.92 -10.35
C ASP A 74 -9.69 8.10 -10.65
N LEU A 75 -9.89 7.02 -11.41
CA LEU A 75 -8.85 6.05 -11.72
C LEU A 75 -7.71 6.65 -12.56
N ALA A 76 -8.01 7.64 -13.42
CA ALA A 76 -7.02 8.29 -14.27
C ALA A 76 -6.02 9.10 -13.43
N ARG A 77 -6.50 9.95 -12.51
CA ARG A 77 -5.61 10.69 -11.61
C ARG A 77 -4.90 9.78 -10.62
N ALA A 78 -5.57 8.74 -10.13
CA ALA A 78 -4.95 7.74 -9.26
C ALA A 78 -3.75 7.06 -9.93
N ARG A 79 -3.92 6.59 -11.17
CA ARG A 79 -2.86 5.95 -11.96
C ARG A 79 -1.67 6.88 -12.16
N ALA A 80 -1.91 8.13 -12.55
CA ALA A 80 -0.85 9.12 -12.75
C ALA A 80 -0.03 9.38 -11.47
N ASP A 81 -0.71 9.43 -10.31
CA ASP A 81 -0.05 9.61 -9.01
C ASP A 81 0.74 8.36 -8.57
N PHE A 82 0.25 7.15 -8.86
CA PHE A 82 1.01 5.92 -8.62
C PHE A 82 2.24 5.82 -9.54
N GLU A 83 2.14 6.27 -10.79
CA GLU A 83 3.29 6.37 -11.69
C GLU A 83 4.32 7.40 -11.21
N ALA A 84 3.87 8.56 -10.73
CA ALA A 84 4.74 9.55 -10.11
C ALA A 84 5.45 9.01 -8.87
N THR A 85 4.73 8.20 -8.07
CA THR A 85 5.31 7.48 -6.91
C THR A 85 6.44 6.55 -7.37
N LEU A 86 6.19 5.71 -8.37
CA LEU A 86 7.16 4.74 -8.88
C LEU A 86 8.36 5.41 -9.59
N LYS A 87 8.15 6.58 -10.21
CA LYS A 87 9.25 7.37 -10.78
C LYS A 87 10.21 7.90 -9.71
N LEU A 88 9.70 8.25 -8.54
CA LEU A 88 10.50 8.76 -7.42
C LEU A 88 11.05 7.65 -6.53
N ASN A 89 10.28 6.59 -6.33
CA ASN A 89 10.68 5.41 -5.58
C ASN A 89 10.26 4.13 -6.34
N PRO A 90 11.16 3.58 -7.20
CA PRO A 90 10.89 2.37 -7.97
C PRO A 90 10.73 1.09 -7.14
N ARG A 91 11.03 1.15 -5.83
CA ARG A 91 10.91 0.02 -4.90
C ARG A 91 9.70 0.14 -3.98
N TYR A 92 8.72 0.96 -4.33
CA TYR A 92 7.51 1.12 -3.53
C TYR A 92 6.43 0.11 -3.92
N ALA A 93 6.46 -1.08 -3.31
CA ALA A 93 5.56 -2.21 -3.62
C ALA A 93 4.07 -1.84 -3.61
N TRP A 94 3.66 -0.96 -2.69
CA TRP A 94 2.28 -0.50 -2.60
C TRP A 94 1.80 0.24 -3.85
N ALA A 95 2.66 0.98 -4.55
CA ALA A 95 2.24 1.67 -5.77
C ALA A 95 2.00 0.70 -6.94
N PHE A 96 2.83 -0.35 -7.07
CA PHE A 96 2.58 -1.43 -8.03
C PHE A 96 1.26 -2.15 -7.71
N TYR A 97 1.06 -2.56 -6.45
CA TYR A 97 -0.20 -3.19 -6.03
C TYR A 97 -1.42 -2.29 -6.31
N SER A 98 -1.35 -1.01 -5.98
CA SER A 98 -2.47 -0.09 -6.21
C SER A 98 -2.75 0.14 -7.70
N ARG A 99 -1.72 0.16 -8.56
CA ARG A 99 -1.91 0.23 -10.02
C ARG A 99 -2.50 -1.07 -10.57
N ALA A 100 -2.07 -2.23 -10.07
CA ALA A 100 -2.68 -3.52 -10.41
C ALA A 100 -4.18 -3.59 -10.06
N LEU A 101 -4.59 -2.98 -8.95
CA LEU A 101 -6.02 -2.89 -8.61
C LEU A 101 -6.81 -2.10 -9.65
N ILE A 102 -6.27 -0.96 -10.12
CA ILE A 102 -6.90 -0.18 -11.19
C ILE A 102 -7.00 -1.02 -12.47
N GLU A 103 -5.92 -1.70 -12.85
CA GLU A 103 -5.88 -2.50 -14.08
C GLU A 103 -6.82 -3.70 -14.03
N ARG A 104 -6.98 -4.33 -12.87
CA ARG A 104 -8.00 -5.35 -12.66
C ARG A 104 -9.40 -4.75 -12.82
N ASP A 105 -9.67 -3.60 -12.21
CA ASP A 105 -10.97 -2.93 -12.26
C ASP A 105 -11.30 -2.46 -13.71
N GLU A 106 -10.28 -2.21 -14.55
CA GLU A 106 -10.38 -1.89 -15.98
C GLU A 106 -10.31 -3.12 -16.93
N ASN A 107 -10.42 -4.35 -16.38
CA ASN A 107 -10.38 -5.60 -17.15
C ASN A 107 -9.08 -5.80 -17.98
N ALA A 108 -7.94 -5.37 -17.44
CA ALA A 108 -6.59 -5.55 -18.01
C ALA A 108 -5.74 -6.52 -17.15
N PRO A 109 -6.10 -7.81 -17.07
CA PRO A 109 -5.49 -8.75 -16.12
C PRO A 109 -4.00 -9.02 -16.35
N ASP A 110 -3.49 -8.94 -17.60
CA ASP A 110 -2.06 -9.14 -17.88
C ASP A 110 -1.20 -8.05 -17.24
N LYS A 111 -1.64 -6.79 -17.33
CA LYS A 111 -0.94 -5.66 -16.72
C LYS A 111 -0.98 -5.77 -15.20
N ALA A 112 -2.16 -6.10 -14.66
CA ALA A 112 -2.33 -6.27 -13.22
C ALA A 112 -1.42 -7.37 -12.66
N ILE A 113 -1.29 -8.51 -13.37
CA ILE A 113 -0.37 -9.58 -12.99
C ILE A 113 1.08 -9.10 -13.02
N ALA A 114 1.52 -8.41 -14.07
CA ALA A 114 2.89 -7.91 -14.16
C ALA A 114 3.23 -6.95 -13.00
N ASP A 115 2.30 -6.07 -12.62
CA ASP A 115 2.47 -5.18 -11.47
C ASP A 115 2.49 -5.94 -10.14
N LEU A 116 1.65 -6.95 -9.98
CA LEU A 116 1.66 -7.80 -8.77
C LEU A 116 2.97 -8.59 -8.65
N GLU A 117 3.51 -9.08 -9.76
CA GLU A 117 4.83 -9.72 -9.79
C GLU A 117 5.90 -8.75 -9.30
N ARG A 118 5.92 -7.51 -9.80
CA ARG A 118 6.84 -6.47 -9.30
C ARG A 118 6.64 -6.17 -7.81
N ALA A 119 5.39 -6.06 -7.34
CA ALA A 119 5.11 -5.84 -5.93
C ALA A 119 5.66 -6.99 -5.06
N LEU A 120 5.51 -8.24 -5.51
CA LEU A 120 5.95 -9.44 -4.80
C LEU A 120 7.46 -9.71 -4.93
N GLU A 121 8.11 -9.24 -5.98
CA GLU A 121 9.59 -9.20 -6.08
C GLU A 121 10.18 -8.27 -5.01
N ILE A 122 9.51 -7.15 -4.73
CA ILE A 122 9.95 -6.15 -3.75
C ILE A 122 9.60 -6.59 -2.32
N ASP A 123 8.37 -7.07 -2.11
CA ASP A 123 7.88 -7.58 -0.84
C ASP A 123 7.18 -8.93 -1.03
N SER A 124 7.95 -10.00 -0.85
CA SER A 124 7.46 -11.38 -1.01
C SER A 124 6.46 -11.81 0.07
N LYS A 125 6.24 -10.99 1.11
CA LYS A 125 5.26 -11.23 2.18
C LYS A 125 4.05 -10.30 2.06
N PHE A 126 3.84 -9.69 0.90
CA PHE A 126 2.71 -8.81 0.67
C PHE A 126 1.41 -9.62 0.51
N ALA A 127 0.73 -9.86 1.63
CA ALA A 127 -0.47 -10.70 1.70
C ALA A 127 -1.58 -10.28 0.74
N ALA A 128 -1.85 -8.98 0.61
CA ALA A 128 -2.92 -8.48 -0.26
C ALA A 128 -2.58 -8.68 -1.75
N ALA A 129 -1.31 -8.50 -2.15
CA ALA A 129 -0.87 -8.78 -3.52
C ALA A 129 -0.99 -10.27 -3.86
N HIS A 130 -0.65 -11.16 -2.93
CA HIS A 130 -0.89 -12.59 -3.09
C HIS A 130 -2.38 -12.93 -3.25
N ALA A 131 -3.27 -12.32 -2.47
CA ALA A 131 -4.72 -12.55 -2.60
C ALA A 131 -5.24 -12.14 -3.99
N VAL A 132 -4.88 -10.94 -4.47
CA VAL A 132 -5.32 -10.44 -5.77
C VAL A 132 -4.72 -11.25 -6.92
N MET A 133 -3.46 -11.67 -6.81
CA MET A 133 -2.82 -12.55 -7.80
C MET A 133 -3.56 -13.90 -7.89
N GLY A 134 -3.97 -14.47 -6.75
CA GLY A 134 -4.80 -15.66 -6.72
C GLY A 134 -6.15 -15.46 -7.43
N GLU A 135 -6.82 -14.33 -7.17
CA GLU A 135 -8.10 -13.98 -7.82
C GLU A 135 -7.93 -13.90 -9.36
N LEU A 136 -6.89 -13.22 -9.83
CA LEU A 136 -6.61 -13.07 -11.27
C LEU A 136 -6.27 -14.40 -11.94
N LEU A 137 -5.40 -15.20 -11.34
CA LEU A 137 -5.04 -16.53 -11.87
C LEU A 137 -6.24 -17.47 -11.91
N GLU A 138 -7.13 -17.37 -10.93
CA GLU A 138 -8.37 -18.14 -10.92
C GLU A 138 -9.30 -17.75 -12.07
N THR A 139 -9.42 -16.44 -12.39
CA THR A 139 -10.18 -16.00 -13.58
C THR A 139 -9.58 -16.50 -14.90
N ARG A 140 -8.28 -16.83 -14.91
CA ARG A 140 -7.59 -17.46 -16.07
C ARG A 140 -7.74 -18.98 -16.10
N GLY A 141 -8.36 -19.59 -15.10
CA GLY A 141 -8.42 -21.05 -14.96
C GLY A 141 -7.12 -21.68 -14.45
N GLU A 142 -6.13 -20.90 -14.03
CA GLU A 142 -4.85 -21.39 -13.51
C GLU A 142 -4.96 -21.77 -12.03
N LEU A 143 -5.88 -22.68 -11.71
CA LEU A 143 -6.34 -22.98 -10.35
C LEU A 143 -5.22 -23.44 -9.41
N ALA A 144 -4.27 -24.23 -9.92
CA ALA A 144 -3.13 -24.71 -9.14
C ALA A 144 -2.23 -23.56 -8.69
N ARG A 145 -1.95 -22.59 -9.57
CA ARG A 145 -1.17 -21.40 -9.24
C ARG A 145 -1.97 -20.48 -8.30
N ALA A 146 -3.26 -20.30 -8.55
CA ALA A 146 -4.15 -19.50 -7.70
C ALA A 146 -4.14 -20.00 -6.24
N ARG A 147 -4.26 -21.32 -6.03
CA ARG A 147 -4.15 -21.96 -4.70
C ARG A 147 -2.88 -21.57 -3.96
N VAL A 148 -1.72 -21.66 -4.63
CA VAL A 148 -0.42 -21.31 -4.03
C VAL A 148 -0.41 -19.86 -3.56
N HIS A 149 -0.93 -18.93 -4.37
CA HIS A 149 -1.00 -17.52 -3.99
C HIS A 149 -1.97 -17.27 -2.83
N TYR A 150 -3.13 -17.92 -2.78
CA TYR A 150 -4.02 -17.83 -1.62
C TYR A 150 -3.37 -18.37 -0.34
N GLN A 151 -2.67 -19.50 -0.41
CA GLN A 151 -1.93 -20.05 0.74
C GLN A 151 -0.85 -19.08 1.23
N ARG A 152 -0.07 -18.49 0.32
CA ARG A 152 0.93 -17.47 0.67
C ARG A 152 0.31 -16.22 1.31
N SER A 153 -0.86 -15.79 0.84
CA SER A 153 -1.59 -14.68 1.46
C SER A 153 -1.94 -14.97 2.92
N LEU A 154 -2.42 -16.19 3.20
CA LEU A 154 -2.86 -16.61 4.54
C LEU A 154 -1.70 -16.95 5.50
N ALA A 155 -0.52 -17.27 4.97
CA ALA A 155 0.67 -17.56 5.77
C ALA A 155 1.26 -16.31 6.44
N VAL A 156 0.87 -15.11 6.01
CA VAL A 156 1.36 -13.84 6.56
C VAL A 156 0.42 -13.36 7.67
N PRO A 157 0.90 -13.01 8.86
CA PRO A 157 0.06 -12.41 9.89
C PRO A 157 -0.60 -11.10 9.40
N PRO A 158 -1.93 -10.94 9.55
CA PRO A 158 -2.61 -9.74 9.08
C PRO A 158 -2.09 -8.49 9.79
N LYS A 159 -1.65 -7.50 9.01
CA LYS A 159 -1.31 -6.15 9.50
C LYS A 159 -2.25 -5.12 8.86
N GLY A 160 -3.09 -4.49 9.67
CA GLY A 160 -4.09 -3.51 9.19
C GLY A 160 -5.42 -4.12 8.72
N ILE A 161 -6.38 -3.28 8.36
CA ILE A 161 -7.74 -3.69 7.94
C ILE A 161 -7.74 -4.31 6.54
N ASP A 162 -6.97 -3.75 5.60
CA ASP A 162 -6.94 -4.23 4.20
C ASP A 162 -6.37 -5.64 4.06
N ALA A 163 -5.37 -5.98 4.88
CA ALA A 163 -4.82 -7.33 4.95
C ALA A 163 -5.88 -8.35 5.43
N ARG A 164 -6.69 -8.00 6.44
CA ARG A 164 -7.75 -8.90 6.93
C ARG A 164 -8.83 -9.14 5.89
N SER A 165 -9.30 -8.10 5.22
CA SER A 165 -10.36 -8.21 4.20
C SER A 165 -9.90 -9.01 2.99
N SER A 166 -8.66 -8.79 2.52
CA SER A 166 -8.09 -9.55 1.40
C SER A 166 -7.85 -11.02 1.76
N GLN A 167 -7.34 -11.30 2.97
CA GLN A 167 -7.17 -12.67 3.46
C GLN A 167 -8.49 -13.40 3.67
N ALA A 168 -9.53 -12.73 4.15
CA ALA A 168 -10.86 -13.33 4.27
C ALA A 168 -11.42 -13.79 2.91
N ARG A 169 -11.23 -12.98 1.85
CA ARG A 169 -11.56 -13.39 0.47
C ARG A 169 -10.70 -14.57 0.02
N ALA A 170 -9.38 -14.51 0.20
CA ALA A 170 -8.45 -15.57 -0.17
C ALA A 170 -8.81 -16.91 0.48
N ARG A 171 -9.16 -16.92 1.77
CA ARG A 171 -9.61 -18.12 2.49
C ARG A 171 -10.85 -18.74 1.86
N LYS A 172 -11.88 -17.93 1.59
CA LYS A 172 -13.12 -18.41 0.96
C LYS A 172 -12.86 -19.00 -0.42
N ARG A 173 -11.95 -18.42 -1.20
CA ARG A 173 -11.57 -18.93 -2.53
C ARG A 173 -10.76 -20.23 -2.42
N LEU A 174 -9.80 -20.29 -1.50
CA LEU A 174 -9.02 -21.50 -1.24
C LEU A 174 -9.92 -22.68 -0.84
N GLU A 175 -10.84 -22.49 0.10
CA GLU A 175 -11.82 -23.51 0.50
C GLU A 175 -12.71 -23.96 -0.67
N ALA A 176 -13.02 -23.07 -1.62
CA ALA A 176 -13.77 -23.44 -2.81
C ALA A 176 -12.95 -24.30 -3.77
N LEU A 177 -11.66 -23.99 -3.95
CA LEU A 177 -10.75 -24.77 -4.79
C LEU A 177 -10.45 -26.15 -4.20
N ASP A 178 -10.30 -26.25 -2.88
CA ASP A 178 -10.03 -27.51 -2.21
C ASP A 178 -11.21 -28.47 -2.33
N ARG A 179 -12.45 -27.98 -2.19
CA ARG A 179 -13.66 -28.77 -2.46
C ARG A 179 -13.76 -29.30 -3.89
N GLN A 180 -13.27 -28.56 -4.88
CA GLN A 180 -13.25 -29.03 -6.27
C GLN A 180 -12.27 -30.19 -6.48
N VAL A 181 -11.13 -30.17 -5.78
CA VAL A 181 -10.17 -31.26 -5.83
C VAL A 181 -10.73 -32.52 -5.18
N ASP A 182 -11.38 -32.39 -4.02
CA ASP A 182 -11.99 -33.53 -3.33
C ASP A 182 -13.14 -34.16 -4.14
N ALA A 183 -13.97 -33.33 -4.79
CA ALA A 183 -15.03 -33.79 -5.69
C ALA A 183 -14.47 -34.50 -6.95
N SER A 184 -13.34 -34.03 -7.48
CA SER A 184 -12.69 -34.66 -8.63
C SER A 184 -12.04 -35.99 -8.26
N ALA A 185 -11.43 -36.08 -7.06
CA ALA A 185 -10.81 -37.29 -6.55
C ALA A 185 -11.83 -38.39 -6.23
N THR A 186 -13.01 -38.02 -5.73
CA THR A 186 -14.12 -38.96 -5.44
C THR A 186 -14.82 -39.44 -6.71
N GLY A 187 -14.87 -38.63 -7.78
CA GLY A 187 -15.38 -39.03 -9.10
C GLY A 187 -14.46 -40.00 -9.88
N THR A 188 -13.17 -40.07 -9.55
CA THR A 188 -12.20 -40.99 -10.19
C THR A 188 -12.08 -42.38 -9.53
N GLN A 189 -12.84 -42.68 -8.47
CA GLN A 189 -12.83 -44.02 -7.84
C GLN A 189 -13.51 -45.13 -8.68
N GLY A 190 -13.74 -44.91 -9.98
CA GLY A 190 -14.27 -45.92 -10.92
C GLY A 190 -13.23 -46.57 -11.85
N SER A 191 -11.99 -46.08 -11.93
CA SER A 191 -10.91 -46.75 -12.69
C SER A 191 -9.58 -46.06 -12.49
N ALA A 192 -8.69 -46.66 -11.69
CA ALA A 192 -7.27 -46.85 -11.98
C ALA A 192 -6.50 -47.12 -10.67
N ASN A 193 -5.93 -48.32 -10.59
CA ASN A 193 -4.82 -48.61 -9.69
C ASN A 193 -3.64 -47.68 -10.03
N VAL A 194 -3.49 -46.57 -9.31
CA VAL A 194 -2.23 -45.82 -9.29
C VAL A 194 -1.48 -46.21 -8.03
N ARG A 195 -0.50 -47.11 -8.19
CA ARG A 195 0.53 -47.38 -7.18
C ARG A 195 1.35 -46.10 -6.98
N VAL A 196 1.17 -45.45 -5.83
CA VAL A 196 2.10 -44.42 -5.36
C VAL A 196 3.40 -45.14 -4.97
N LEU A 197 4.43 -45.02 -5.80
CA LEU A 197 5.80 -45.31 -5.38
C LEU A 197 6.28 -44.10 -4.56
N SER A 198 6.46 -44.33 -3.26
CA SER A 198 7.06 -43.39 -2.33
C SER A 198 8.50 -43.07 -2.76
N ALA A 199 8.75 -41.81 -3.12
CA ALA A 199 10.10 -41.27 -3.18
C ALA A 199 10.37 -40.51 -1.89
N THR A 200 11.38 -41.01 -1.17
CA THR A 200 11.87 -40.55 0.12
C THR A 200 12.46 -39.14 0.06
N GLU A 201 12.30 -38.45 1.19
CA GLU A 201 12.85 -37.13 1.49
C GLU A 201 14.36 -37.03 1.27
N LYS A 202 14.82 -35.89 0.75
CA LYS A 202 16.18 -35.40 0.98
C LYS A 202 16.23 -33.88 0.83
N GLY A 203 16.15 -33.18 1.95
CA GLY A 203 16.58 -31.77 2.01
C GLY A 203 18.11 -31.66 1.99
N PRO A 204 18.64 -30.50 1.61
CA PRO A 204 19.85 -29.96 2.22
C PRO A 204 19.53 -28.56 2.81
N ALA A 205 19.82 -28.34 4.08
CA ALA A 205 21.13 -27.98 4.65
C ALA A 205 21.46 -26.49 4.46
N ALA A 206 21.75 -25.85 5.59
CA ALA A 206 22.09 -24.46 5.78
C ALA A 206 23.49 -24.09 5.27
N SER A 207 23.81 -22.80 5.41
CA SER A 207 25.08 -22.08 5.09
C SER A 207 25.02 -21.41 3.72
N GLU A 208 25.25 -20.10 3.55
CA GLU A 208 26.42 -19.37 4.05
C GLU A 208 26.16 -17.85 4.02
N ALA A 209 26.75 -17.14 4.98
CA ALA A 209 26.66 -15.69 5.16
C ALA A 209 27.55 -14.94 4.15
N ALA A 210 27.09 -13.77 3.68
CA ALA A 210 27.90 -12.80 2.94
C ALA A 210 27.44 -11.36 3.26
N PRO A 211 28.32 -10.35 3.13
CA PRO A 211 28.52 -9.31 4.14
C PRO A 211 27.61 -8.10 4.03
N ALA A 212 27.44 -7.42 5.16
CA ALA A 212 26.72 -6.16 5.30
C ALA A 212 27.33 -5.02 4.46
N PRO A 213 26.53 -4.23 3.71
CA PRO A 213 26.98 -2.96 3.17
C PRO A 213 26.81 -1.82 4.19
N ALA A 214 27.77 -0.90 4.11
CA ALA A 214 28.09 0.16 5.06
C ALA A 214 26.99 1.21 5.30
N ALA A 215 27.10 1.83 6.47
CA ALA A 215 26.27 2.89 7.02
C ALA A 215 26.14 4.13 6.11
N GLY A 216 24.93 4.68 6.07
CA GLY A 216 24.56 6.01 5.55
C GLY A 216 23.61 6.70 6.55
N PRO A 217 23.48 8.04 6.50
CA PRO A 217 23.53 8.87 7.71
C PRO A 217 22.20 9.03 8.47
N ASP A 218 22.32 8.93 9.80
CA ASP A 218 21.60 9.64 10.88
C ASP A 218 20.08 9.89 10.73
N CYS A 219 19.29 8.97 11.27
CA CYS A 219 17.86 9.16 11.58
C CYS A 219 17.67 10.15 12.75
N ARG A 220 17.69 11.46 12.50
CA ARG A 220 17.21 12.45 13.48
C ARG A 220 15.68 12.52 13.49
N ARG A 221 15.12 11.92 14.55
CA ARG A 221 13.79 12.11 15.18
C ARG A 221 12.84 13.12 14.52
N PHE A 222 11.74 12.62 13.96
CA PHE A 222 10.49 13.37 13.80
C PHE A 222 9.41 12.68 14.62
N VAL A 223 8.90 13.35 15.66
CA VAL A 223 7.83 12.84 16.53
C VAL A 223 6.54 13.59 16.15
N PRO A 224 5.54 12.96 15.51
CA PRO A 224 4.23 13.57 15.38
C PRO A 224 3.39 13.28 16.63
N ALA A 225 2.85 14.34 17.22
CA ALA A 225 1.87 14.28 18.29
C ALA A 225 0.51 13.83 17.75
N ALA A 226 0.28 12.52 17.66
CA ALA A 226 -1.05 11.91 17.62
C ALA A 226 -0.93 10.38 17.69
N GLY A 227 -0.93 9.81 18.90
CA GLY A 227 -1.46 8.47 19.23
C GLY A 227 -1.05 7.21 18.46
N PHE A 228 -0.18 7.29 17.46
CA PHE A 228 0.32 6.16 16.68
C PHE A 228 1.82 6.03 16.92
N THR A 229 2.21 5.03 17.70
CA THR A 229 3.59 4.58 17.76
C THR A 229 3.90 3.79 16.50
N ILE A 230 4.61 4.41 15.55
CA ILE A 230 5.38 3.64 14.58
C ILE A 230 6.67 3.27 15.31
N SER A 231 6.74 2.05 15.88
CA SER A 231 8.02 1.46 16.26
C SER A 231 8.80 1.20 14.98
N VAL A 232 9.71 2.11 14.67
CA VAL A 232 10.85 1.81 13.80
C VAL A 232 11.90 1.25 14.75
N ASP A 233 11.96 -0.08 14.85
CA ASP A 233 13.09 -0.73 15.50
C ASP A 233 14.35 -0.39 14.71
N CYS A 234 15.16 0.52 15.24
CA CYS A 234 16.56 0.62 14.85
C CYS A 234 17.26 -0.63 15.40
N PRO A 235 17.93 -1.43 14.56
CA PRO A 235 18.81 -2.47 15.08
C PRO A 235 19.90 -1.81 15.94
N LYS A 236 20.19 -2.39 17.10
CA LYS A 236 21.31 -1.97 17.96
C LYS A 236 22.64 -2.07 17.23
#